data_AF-A0A0H4PCX1-F1
#
_entry.id   AF-A0A0H4PCX1-F1
#
_cell.length_a   1.000
_cell.length_b   1.000
_cell.length_c   1.000
_cell.angle_alpha   90.00
_cell.angle_beta   90.00
_cell.angle_gamma   90.00
#
_symmetry.space_group_name_H-M   'P 1'
#
loop_
_entity.id
_entity.type
_entity.pdbx_description
1 polymer ?
#
loop_
_entity_poly.entity_id
_entity_poly.type
_entity_poly.pdbx_seq_one_letter_code
_entity_poly.pdbx_strand_id
1 'polypeptide(L)'
;MKNNRRGFLKKASLLGLGASGMSYVQGCGPKKQEIIETPLSKEWTSDPEWLKVKYGAWSGPGVPVGPGPMDGVLVKDYAPKSTIIAEETFIPKAKFSVIDAHVHHYTEIEEGGNPKQAIKDWVKTMDEVGVEKSVVLTVATGKEFDKMVDYYLTDYADRFQLFCGIEMEGIDKPDYPERAVKELERCYKLGARGVGEVTDKGFGVSRDQSLKPEERMHIDDDRLDPFWAKCGELNIPVNVHQSDHPSAWTPPDVYQERTPIFQQFNKYDTDGLTYDELVTYLPKLLVKHPKTTFIACHMANLGNDLNRLGAMLDDFDNLYLDISARDYEIGRQPRASAKFLTKYSDRVLFGTDMGLDKQMYQAWWRLLESGDEHMPGRVWWRYYGLELPENVLEKLYRTNAEKVLNWT
;
A
#
# COMPACT_ATOMS: atom_id res chain seq x y z
N MET A 1 -22.12 0.43 -35.30
CA MET A 1 -23.29 1.33 -35.39
C MET A 1 -23.35 2.16 -34.10
N LYS A 2 -23.69 3.45 -34.23
CA LYS A 2 -23.60 4.51 -33.20
C LYS A 2 -24.79 4.51 -32.21
N ASN A 3 -24.53 5.13 -31.05
CA ASN A 3 -25.46 5.74 -30.05
C ASN A 3 -26.15 4.75 -29.09
N ASN A 4 -26.43 5.06 -27.80
CA ASN A 4 -26.51 6.35 -27.12
C ASN A 4 -26.36 6.20 -25.59
N ARG A 5 -25.82 7.25 -24.94
CA ARG A 5 -25.77 7.46 -23.49
C ARG A 5 -27.09 8.10 -23.00
N ARG A 6 -27.40 7.86 -21.71
CA ARG A 6 -28.33 8.57 -20.80
C ARG A 6 -29.83 8.26 -20.87
N GLY A 7 -30.32 7.78 -19.72
CA GLY A 7 -31.66 8.09 -19.23
C GLY A 7 -32.19 7.02 -18.29
N PHE A 8 -32.09 7.21 -16.97
CA PHE A 8 -33.26 7.27 -16.09
C PHE A 8 -32.86 7.44 -14.60
N LEU A 9 -33.19 8.60 -14.05
CA LEU A 9 -33.35 8.84 -12.62
C LEU A 9 -34.80 9.29 -12.43
N LYS A 10 -35.40 8.86 -11.30
CA LYS A 10 -36.72 9.18 -10.72
C LYS A 10 -37.87 8.22 -11.08
N LYS A 11 -38.22 7.35 -10.14
CA LYS A 11 -39.39 7.50 -9.23
C LYS A 11 -39.61 6.20 -8.45
N ALA A 12 -39.50 6.25 -7.13
CA ALA A 12 -40.35 5.49 -6.21
C ALA A 12 -40.20 6.10 -4.81
N SER A 13 -41.12 6.99 -4.49
CA SER A 13 -41.34 7.54 -3.16
C SER A 13 -42.58 6.88 -2.56
N LEU A 14 -42.44 6.41 -1.32
CA LEU A 14 -43.47 6.12 -0.32
C LEU A 14 -44.46 4.96 -0.56
N LEU A 15 -44.36 3.94 0.29
CA LEU A 15 -45.47 3.31 1.02
C LEU A 15 -44.89 2.68 2.29
N GLY A 16 -45.36 3.11 3.46
CA GLY A 16 -44.89 2.66 4.77
C GLY A 16 -45.80 1.61 5.41
N LEU A 17 -45.29 0.98 6.47
CA LEU A 17 -45.94 0.66 7.76
C LEU A 17 -45.19 -0.47 8.47
N GLY A 18 -45.03 -0.36 9.80
CA GLY A 18 -44.86 -1.50 10.70
C GLY A 18 -43.60 -1.52 11.55
N ALA A 19 -43.74 -1.12 12.82
CA ALA A 19 -42.69 -1.13 13.83
C ALA A 19 -42.49 -2.53 14.48
N SER A 20 -41.25 -2.89 14.83
CA SER A 20 -40.89 -3.41 16.17
C SER A 20 -39.39 -3.75 16.31
N GLY A 21 -38.74 -3.13 17.29
CA GLY A 21 -37.71 -3.72 18.14
C GLY A 21 -36.30 -3.96 17.57
N MET A 22 -35.44 -2.93 17.58
CA MET A 22 -33.99 -3.13 17.62
C MET A 22 -33.35 -2.25 18.69
N SER A 23 -32.62 -2.90 19.59
CA SER A 23 -31.86 -2.32 20.68
C SER A 23 -30.76 -1.39 20.18
N TYR A 24 -30.59 -0.27 20.86
CA TYR A 24 -29.58 0.75 20.62
C TYR A 24 -28.16 0.18 20.69
N VAL A 25 -27.39 0.35 19.61
CA VAL A 25 -25.93 0.55 19.67
C VAL A 25 -25.68 1.93 19.06
N GLN A 26 -25.17 2.85 19.88
CA GLN A 26 -24.86 4.23 19.51
C GLN A 26 -23.83 4.26 18.36
N GLY A 27 -24.33 4.46 17.14
CA GLY A 27 -23.50 4.86 16.02
C GLY A 27 -23.06 6.31 16.19
N CYS A 28 -21.75 6.56 16.09
CA CYS A 28 -21.23 7.89 15.82
C CYS A 28 -21.81 8.38 14.50
N GLY A 29 -22.82 9.26 14.57
CA GLY A 29 -23.32 9.97 13.41
C GLY A 29 -22.23 10.85 12.79
N PRO A 30 -22.32 11.17 11.49
CA PRO A 30 -21.36 12.04 10.82
C PRO A 30 -21.31 13.38 11.56
N LYS A 31 -20.15 13.75 12.10
CA LYS A 31 -19.90 15.10 12.58
C LYS A 31 -20.22 16.04 11.42
N LYS A 32 -21.09 17.03 11.67
CA LYS A 32 -21.33 18.14 10.73
C LYS A 32 -19.96 18.70 10.34
N GLN A 33 -19.65 18.69 9.05
CA GLN A 33 -18.56 19.50 8.52
C GLN A 33 -18.90 20.95 8.87
N GLU A 34 -18.19 21.51 9.84
CA GLU A 34 -18.09 22.95 9.95
C GLU A 34 -17.53 23.44 8.62
N ILE A 35 -18.33 24.23 7.92
CA ILE A 35 -17.83 25.05 6.82
C ILE A 35 -16.86 26.00 7.50
N ILE A 36 -15.57 25.71 7.40
CA ILE A 36 -14.52 26.64 7.77
C ILE A 36 -14.75 27.86 6.87
N GLU A 37 -15.20 28.97 7.45
CA GLU A 37 -15.11 30.27 6.81
C GLU A 37 -13.63 30.52 6.53
N THR A 38 -13.19 30.25 5.30
CA THR A 38 -11.83 30.57 4.88
C THR A 38 -11.63 32.07 5.07
N PRO A 39 -10.72 32.52 5.95
CA PRO A 39 -10.42 33.94 6.06
C PRO A 39 -10.03 34.46 4.68
N LEU A 40 -10.45 35.69 4.35
CA LEU A 40 -9.94 36.44 3.20
C LEU A 40 -8.43 36.23 3.12
N SER A 41 -8.06 35.55 2.05
CA SER A 41 -6.95 34.60 1.95
C SER A 41 -5.59 35.27 2.09
N LYS A 42 -4.69 34.67 2.88
CA LYS A 42 -3.26 34.92 2.79
C LYS A 42 -2.84 34.97 1.31
N GLU A 43 -2.20 36.05 0.88
CA GLU A 43 -1.69 36.21 -0.48
C GLU A 43 -0.41 35.36 -0.66
N TRP A 44 -0.56 34.07 -0.97
CA TRP A 44 0.58 33.15 -1.08
C TRP A 44 1.61 33.55 -2.13
N THR A 45 1.19 34.28 -3.17
CA THR A 45 2.08 34.77 -4.23
C THR A 45 3.10 35.81 -3.76
N SER A 46 2.94 36.37 -2.55
CA SER A 46 3.91 37.26 -1.91
C SER A 46 4.63 36.63 -0.72
N ASP A 47 4.27 35.41 -0.33
CA ASP A 47 4.91 34.69 0.78
C ASP A 47 6.30 34.15 0.36
N PRO A 48 7.40 34.55 1.03
CA PRO A 48 8.75 34.15 0.64
C PRO A 48 9.01 32.64 0.69
N GLU A 49 8.44 31.93 1.67
CA GLU A 49 8.65 30.49 1.80
C GLU A 49 7.84 29.74 0.76
N TRP A 50 6.60 30.15 0.50
CA TRP A 50 5.79 29.58 -0.57
C TRP A 50 6.43 29.79 -1.95
N LEU A 51 6.97 30.98 -2.22
CA LEU A 51 7.70 31.26 -3.46
C LEU A 51 8.93 30.36 -3.60
N LYS A 52 9.68 30.16 -2.52
CA LYS A 52 10.83 29.27 -2.48
C LYS A 52 10.43 27.80 -2.68
N VAL A 53 9.36 27.31 -2.06
CA VAL A 53 8.89 25.93 -2.24
C VAL A 53 8.37 25.71 -3.67
N LYS A 54 7.58 26.65 -4.20
CA LYS A 54 6.95 26.50 -5.52
C LYS A 54 7.91 26.70 -6.69
N TYR A 55 8.81 27.68 -6.61
CA TYR A 55 9.67 28.06 -7.73
C TYR A 55 11.16 27.85 -7.48
N GLY A 56 11.57 27.59 -6.23
CA GLY A 56 12.98 27.45 -5.88
C GLY A 56 13.79 28.69 -6.25
N ALA A 57 14.99 28.47 -6.79
CA ALA A 57 15.89 29.53 -7.22
C ALA A 57 15.35 30.38 -8.38
N TRP A 58 14.31 29.93 -9.10
CA TRP A 58 13.70 30.69 -10.18
C TRP A 58 12.87 31.88 -9.68
N SER A 59 12.53 31.93 -8.39
CA SER A 59 11.86 33.05 -7.70
C SER A 59 10.49 33.47 -8.25
N GLY A 60 9.96 32.77 -9.25
CA GLY A 60 8.65 33.06 -9.83
C GLY A 60 8.48 32.48 -11.24
N PRO A 61 7.29 32.65 -11.83
CA PRO A 61 6.99 32.16 -13.17
C PRO A 61 7.58 33.04 -14.29
N GLY A 62 8.38 34.06 -13.97
CA GLY A 62 8.99 34.98 -14.94
C GLY A 62 8.02 35.99 -15.58
N VAL A 63 6.74 35.96 -15.21
CA VAL A 63 5.68 36.88 -15.66
C VAL A 63 4.74 37.22 -14.50
N PRO A 64 4.06 38.39 -14.50
CA PRO A 64 3.04 38.69 -13.49
C PRO A 64 1.88 37.70 -13.57
N VAL A 65 1.51 37.12 -12.43
CA VAL A 65 0.29 36.30 -12.29
C VAL A 65 -0.86 37.25 -11.96
N GLY A 66 -1.91 37.23 -12.77
CA GLY A 66 -3.13 38.02 -12.56
C GLY A 66 -4.35 37.12 -12.33
N PRO A 67 -5.46 37.69 -11.81
CA PRO A 67 -6.71 36.95 -11.62
C PRO A 67 -7.26 36.45 -12.96
N GLY A 68 -7.94 35.31 -12.94
CA GLY A 68 -8.49 34.71 -14.15
C GLY A 68 -9.41 33.53 -13.91
N PRO A 69 -9.96 32.92 -14.99
CA PRO A 69 -10.92 31.82 -14.88
C PRO A 69 -10.42 30.59 -14.09
N MET A 70 -9.11 30.44 -13.94
CA MET A 70 -8.49 29.34 -13.20
C MET A 70 -8.60 29.50 -11.67
N ASP A 71 -8.90 30.70 -11.16
CA ASP A 71 -9.00 30.96 -9.72
C ASP A 71 -10.12 30.15 -9.04
N GLY A 72 -11.13 29.72 -9.81
CA GLY A 72 -12.22 28.87 -9.34
C GLY A 72 -12.01 27.36 -9.53
N VAL A 73 -10.90 26.94 -10.15
CA VAL A 73 -10.62 25.51 -10.40
C VAL A 73 -9.93 24.92 -9.16
N LEU A 74 -10.60 23.97 -8.51
CA LEU A 74 -10.01 23.28 -7.36
C LEU A 74 -8.82 22.43 -7.79
N VAL A 75 -7.79 22.37 -6.95
CA VAL A 75 -6.58 21.58 -7.22
C VAL A 75 -6.91 20.11 -7.51
N LYS A 76 -7.86 19.52 -6.77
CA LYS A 76 -8.32 18.13 -6.99
C LYS A 76 -9.01 17.89 -8.34
N ASP A 77 -9.49 18.95 -8.98
CA ASP A 77 -10.20 18.90 -10.27
C ASP A 77 -9.27 19.32 -11.44
N TYR A 78 -8.05 19.78 -11.16
CA TYR A 78 -7.09 20.22 -12.16
C TYR A 78 -6.40 19.03 -12.83
N ALA A 79 -6.63 18.86 -14.14
CA ALA A 79 -6.08 17.76 -14.94
C ALA A 79 -5.57 18.27 -16.30
N PRO A 80 -4.41 18.94 -16.36
CA PRO A 80 -3.89 19.49 -17.60
C PRO A 80 -3.51 18.36 -18.57
N LYS A 81 -3.87 18.54 -19.85
CA LYS A 81 -3.36 17.71 -20.94
C LYS A 81 -1.94 18.14 -21.25
N SER A 82 -1.02 17.18 -21.33
CA SER A 82 0.35 17.46 -21.75
C SER A 82 0.40 17.84 -23.22
N THR A 83 1.28 18.78 -23.55
CA THR A 83 1.68 19.09 -24.93
C THR A 83 3.00 18.42 -25.30
N ILE A 84 3.64 17.71 -24.36
CA ILE A 84 4.83 16.89 -24.64
C ILE A 84 4.40 15.74 -25.53
N ILE A 85 5.07 15.62 -26.67
CA ILE A 85 4.93 14.49 -27.59
C ILE A 85 6.11 13.56 -27.29
N ALA A 86 5.91 12.65 -26.33
CA ALA A 86 6.88 11.63 -25.97
C ALA A 86 6.52 10.28 -26.63
N GLU A 87 7.50 9.39 -26.72
CA GLU A 87 7.24 8.01 -27.09
C GLU A 87 6.35 7.33 -26.04
N GLU A 88 5.44 6.48 -26.50
CA GLU A 88 4.55 5.68 -25.64
C GLU A 88 4.73 4.21 -25.96
N THR A 89 5.40 3.51 -25.03
CA THR A 89 5.65 2.08 -25.13
C THR A 89 4.46 1.32 -24.52
N PHE A 90 3.82 0.47 -25.32
CA PHE A 90 2.80 -0.46 -24.83
C PHE A 90 3.43 -1.83 -24.55
N ILE A 91 3.44 -2.23 -23.28
CA ILE A 91 3.98 -3.52 -22.83
C ILE A 91 2.81 -4.39 -22.35
N PRO A 92 2.27 -5.27 -23.21
CA PRO A 92 1.06 -6.02 -22.88
C PRO A 92 1.28 -7.08 -21.80
N LYS A 93 2.51 -7.59 -21.69
CA LYS A 93 2.93 -8.71 -20.86
C LYS A 93 4.35 -8.46 -20.37
N ALA A 94 4.62 -8.76 -19.10
CA ALA A 94 5.94 -8.60 -18.50
C ALA A 94 7.02 -9.36 -19.26
N LYS A 95 8.23 -8.80 -19.28
CA LYS A 95 9.40 -9.39 -19.94
C LYS A 95 9.85 -10.72 -19.33
N PHE A 96 9.66 -10.90 -18.03
CA PHE A 96 9.89 -12.15 -17.30
C PHE A 96 8.61 -12.57 -16.57
N SER A 97 8.53 -13.86 -16.20
CA SER A 97 7.44 -14.37 -15.35
C SER A 97 7.43 -13.63 -14.01
N VAL A 98 6.27 -13.16 -13.54
CA VAL A 98 6.18 -12.35 -12.32
C VAL A 98 5.52 -13.11 -11.17
N ILE A 99 6.10 -12.99 -9.98
CA ILE A 99 5.44 -13.26 -8.71
C ILE A 99 5.05 -11.91 -8.10
N ASP A 100 3.75 -11.63 -8.05
CA ASP A 100 3.21 -10.46 -7.36
C ASP A 100 3.19 -10.75 -5.85
N ALA A 101 4.22 -10.32 -5.14
CA ALA A 101 4.43 -10.66 -3.72
C ALA A 101 3.55 -9.86 -2.75
N HIS A 102 2.66 -9.01 -3.25
CA HIS A 102 1.83 -8.15 -2.41
C HIS A 102 0.50 -7.80 -3.09
N VAL A 103 -0.54 -8.54 -2.73
CA VAL A 103 -1.94 -8.23 -3.06
C VAL A 103 -2.83 -8.56 -1.87
N HIS A 104 -4.04 -8.00 -1.86
CA HIS A 104 -5.03 -8.29 -0.82
C HIS A 104 -6.23 -9.05 -1.38
N HIS A 105 -7.02 -9.64 -0.48
CA HIS A 105 -8.38 -10.02 -0.81
C HIS A 105 -9.26 -8.76 -0.81
N TYR A 106 -9.77 -8.39 -1.98
CA TYR A 106 -10.58 -7.19 -2.18
C TYR A 106 -12.06 -7.49 -1.94
N THR A 107 -12.81 -6.58 -1.32
CA THR A 107 -14.23 -6.78 -1.01
C THR A 107 -15.07 -7.00 -2.27
N GLU A 108 -14.66 -6.40 -3.39
CA GLU A 108 -15.30 -6.56 -4.70
C GLU A 108 -15.31 -8.01 -5.19
N ILE A 109 -14.39 -8.87 -4.71
CA ILE A 109 -14.39 -10.31 -4.98
C ILE A 109 -15.65 -10.96 -4.41
N GLU A 110 -16.12 -10.49 -3.25
CA GLU A 110 -17.31 -11.00 -2.57
C GLU A 110 -18.59 -10.25 -2.96
N GLU A 111 -18.53 -8.95 -3.23
CA GLU A 111 -19.71 -8.10 -3.51
C GLU A 111 -20.51 -8.57 -4.74
N GLY A 112 -19.86 -9.21 -5.71
CA GLY A 112 -20.53 -9.86 -6.85
C GLY A 112 -21.26 -11.16 -6.52
N GLY A 113 -21.16 -11.65 -5.28
CA GLY A 113 -21.75 -12.91 -4.80
C GLY A 113 -21.07 -14.17 -5.34
N ASN A 114 -19.95 -14.04 -6.06
CA ASN A 114 -19.22 -15.19 -6.64
C ASN A 114 -17.69 -15.00 -6.61
N PRO A 115 -17.05 -15.17 -5.43
CA PRO A 115 -15.60 -15.08 -5.27
C PRO A 115 -14.79 -15.96 -6.23
N LYS A 116 -15.24 -17.21 -6.46
CA LYS A 116 -14.53 -18.17 -7.32
C LYS A 116 -14.50 -17.71 -8.77
N GLN A 117 -15.56 -17.06 -9.26
CA GLN A 117 -15.57 -16.49 -10.61
C GLN A 117 -14.63 -15.28 -10.72
N ALA A 118 -14.61 -14.38 -9.73
CA ALA A 118 -13.69 -13.25 -9.73
C ALA A 118 -12.22 -13.70 -9.71
N ILE A 119 -11.89 -14.73 -8.92
CA ILE A 119 -10.53 -15.33 -8.88
C ILE A 119 -10.19 -15.97 -10.23
N LYS A 120 -11.12 -16.70 -10.86
CA LYS A 120 -10.93 -17.25 -12.20
C LYS A 120 -10.65 -16.16 -13.25
N ASP A 121 -11.37 -15.05 -13.20
CA ASP A 121 -11.15 -13.93 -14.12
C ASP A 121 -9.82 -13.24 -13.85
N TRP A 122 -9.40 -13.15 -12.58
CA TRP A 122 -8.07 -12.67 -12.22
C TRP A 122 -6.95 -13.57 -12.75
N VAL A 123 -7.08 -14.90 -12.63
CA VAL A 123 -6.12 -15.85 -13.21
C VAL A 123 -5.96 -15.66 -14.71
N LYS A 124 -7.06 -15.38 -15.42
CA LYS A 124 -6.99 -15.04 -16.85
C LYS A 124 -6.20 -13.74 -17.08
N THR A 125 -6.44 -12.70 -16.28
CA THR A 125 -5.66 -11.46 -16.35
C THR A 125 -4.17 -11.73 -16.10
N MET A 126 -3.85 -12.53 -15.07
CA MET A 126 -2.49 -12.92 -14.74
C MET A 126 -1.79 -13.59 -15.93
N ASP A 127 -2.45 -14.52 -16.62
CA ASP A 127 -1.90 -15.19 -17.82
C ASP A 127 -1.63 -14.20 -18.97
N GLU A 128 -2.55 -13.27 -19.19
CA GLU A 128 -2.45 -12.25 -20.24
C GLU A 128 -1.30 -11.28 -19.98
N VAL A 129 -1.05 -10.92 -18.72
CA VAL A 129 -0.04 -9.91 -18.34
C VAL A 129 1.29 -10.48 -17.86
N GLY A 130 1.41 -11.80 -17.72
CA GLY A 130 2.66 -12.47 -17.35
C GLY A 130 2.90 -12.65 -15.85
N VAL A 131 1.83 -12.62 -15.06
CA VAL A 131 1.89 -12.95 -13.64
C VAL A 131 1.69 -14.45 -13.47
N GLU A 132 2.71 -15.12 -12.94
CA GLU A 132 2.71 -16.55 -12.64
C GLU A 132 1.93 -16.83 -11.36
N LYS A 133 2.22 -16.07 -10.30
CA LYS A 133 1.65 -16.27 -8.98
C LYS A 133 1.42 -14.95 -8.26
N SER A 134 0.40 -14.90 -7.41
CA SER A 134 0.16 -13.77 -6.52
C SER A 134 0.13 -14.22 -5.05
N VAL A 135 0.76 -13.43 -4.19
CA VAL A 135 0.78 -13.64 -2.73
C VAL A 135 -0.30 -12.77 -2.09
N VAL A 136 -1.34 -13.42 -1.60
CA VAL A 136 -2.50 -12.76 -0.98
C VAL A 136 -2.24 -12.58 0.51
N LEU A 137 -2.03 -11.33 0.92
CA LEU A 137 -1.95 -10.88 2.30
C LEU A 137 -3.36 -10.82 2.88
N THR A 138 -3.83 -11.96 3.40
CA THR A 138 -5.24 -12.11 3.79
C THR A 138 -5.60 -11.38 5.07
N VAL A 139 -4.61 -11.09 5.92
CA VAL A 139 -4.77 -10.64 7.32
C VAL A 139 -5.71 -11.52 8.18
N ALA A 140 -6.11 -12.68 7.66
CA ALA A 140 -7.17 -13.49 8.22
C ALA A 140 -6.63 -14.59 9.13
N THR A 141 -7.40 -14.91 10.17
CA THR A 141 -7.23 -16.06 11.05
C THR A 141 -8.56 -16.80 11.18
N GLY A 142 -8.58 -17.90 11.92
CA GLY A 142 -9.77 -18.68 12.23
C GLY A 142 -10.56 -19.09 10.98
N LYS A 143 -11.88 -18.94 11.06
CA LYS A 143 -12.82 -19.27 9.97
C LYS A 143 -12.67 -18.37 8.75
N GLU A 144 -12.16 -17.15 8.93
CA GLU A 144 -11.96 -16.26 7.80
C GLU A 144 -10.81 -16.75 6.93
N PHE A 145 -9.72 -17.22 7.56
CA PHE A 145 -8.64 -17.86 6.82
C PHE A 145 -9.11 -19.13 6.11
N ASP A 146 -9.98 -19.93 6.72
CA ASP A 146 -10.55 -21.13 6.09
C ASP A 146 -11.31 -20.81 4.79
N LYS A 147 -12.02 -19.67 4.75
CA LYS A 147 -12.68 -19.19 3.52
C LYS A 147 -11.66 -18.80 2.45
N MET A 148 -10.59 -18.11 2.83
CA MET A 148 -9.53 -17.74 1.89
C MET A 148 -8.88 -18.98 1.25
N VAL A 149 -8.69 -20.05 2.04
CA VAL A 149 -8.22 -21.34 1.52
C VAL A 149 -9.22 -21.92 0.51
N ASP A 150 -10.54 -21.92 0.81
CA ASP A 150 -11.55 -22.41 -0.15
C ASP A 150 -11.56 -21.59 -1.45
N TYR A 151 -11.44 -20.26 -1.35
CA TYR A 151 -11.49 -19.36 -2.49
C TYR A 151 -10.28 -19.49 -3.41
N TYR A 152 -9.07 -19.49 -2.84
CA TYR A 152 -7.84 -19.37 -3.63
C TYR A 152 -7.14 -20.71 -3.88
N LEU A 153 -7.14 -21.62 -2.90
CA LEU A 153 -6.28 -22.81 -2.96
C LEU A 153 -7.01 -24.06 -3.47
N THR A 154 -8.34 -24.10 -3.44
CA THR A 154 -9.10 -25.26 -3.94
C THR A 154 -8.82 -25.55 -5.42
N ASP A 155 -8.93 -24.52 -6.26
CA ASP A 155 -8.81 -24.66 -7.72
C ASP A 155 -7.49 -24.07 -8.27
N TYR A 156 -6.79 -23.24 -7.48
CA TYR A 156 -5.66 -22.40 -7.96
C TYR A 156 -4.48 -22.34 -6.98
N ALA A 157 -4.20 -23.42 -6.24
CA ALA A 157 -3.04 -23.49 -5.33
C ALA A 157 -1.67 -23.25 -6.03
N ASP A 158 -1.58 -23.52 -7.33
CA ASP A 158 -0.40 -23.23 -8.15
C ASP A 158 -0.30 -21.75 -8.53
N ARG A 159 -1.40 -20.98 -8.49
CA ARG A 159 -1.45 -19.55 -8.88
C ARG A 159 -1.49 -18.58 -7.71
N PHE A 160 -1.85 -19.04 -6.52
CA PHE A 160 -1.88 -18.21 -5.33
C PHE A 160 -1.03 -18.78 -4.20
N GLN A 161 -0.60 -17.89 -3.32
CA GLN A 161 -0.04 -18.24 -2.02
C GLN A 161 -0.69 -17.34 -0.97
N LEU A 162 -1.04 -17.88 0.19
CA LEU A 162 -1.75 -17.13 1.22
C LEU A 162 -0.82 -16.81 2.38
N PHE A 163 -0.88 -15.57 2.84
CA PHE A 163 -0.31 -15.16 4.13
C PHE A 163 -1.47 -14.98 5.12
N CYS A 164 -1.31 -15.49 6.34
CA CYS A 164 -2.32 -15.36 7.40
C CYS A 164 -2.13 -14.09 8.23
N GLY A 165 -3.10 -13.78 9.08
CA GLY A 165 -3.04 -12.71 10.06
C GLY A 165 -2.41 -13.14 11.40
N ILE A 166 -2.55 -12.26 12.38
CA ILE A 166 -2.20 -12.48 13.79
C ILE A 166 -3.51 -12.65 14.56
N GLU A 167 -3.55 -13.59 15.51
CA GLU A 167 -4.66 -13.68 16.46
C GLU A 167 -4.68 -12.44 17.35
N MET A 168 -5.83 -11.77 17.47
CA MET A 168 -5.97 -10.50 18.18
C MET A 168 -6.96 -10.56 19.36
N GLU A 169 -7.60 -11.70 19.60
CA GLU A 169 -8.50 -11.87 20.74
C GLU A 169 -7.71 -12.04 22.04
N GLY A 170 -8.04 -11.24 23.05
CA GLY A 170 -7.52 -11.36 24.41
C GLY A 170 -6.00 -11.17 24.51
N ILE A 171 -5.44 -10.17 23.82
CA ILE A 171 -3.99 -9.86 23.82
C ILE A 171 -3.42 -9.48 25.20
N ASP A 172 -4.29 -9.24 26.19
CA ASP A 172 -3.98 -8.94 27.58
C ASP A 172 -3.85 -10.21 28.44
N LYS A 173 -4.26 -11.38 27.91
CA LYS A 173 -4.26 -12.63 28.67
C LYS A 173 -2.85 -13.24 28.71
N PRO A 174 -2.43 -13.83 29.85
CA PRO A 174 -1.09 -14.42 29.99
C PRO A 174 -0.79 -15.54 28.98
N ASP A 175 -1.80 -16.19 28.44
CA ASP A 175 -1.68 -17.29 27.46
C ASP A 175 -1.70 -16.81 26.00
N TYR A 176 -1.72 -15.49 25.77
CA TYR A 176 -1.83 -14.91 24.43
C TYR A 176 -0.69 -15.36 23.49
N PRO A 177 0.59 -15.30 23.88
CA PRO A 177 1.67 -15.68 22.98
C PRO A 177 1.53 -17.12 22.48
N GLU A 178 1.13 -18.06 23.33
CA GLU A 178 0.89 -19.45 22.97
C GLU A 178 -0.30 -19.62 22.02
N ARG A 179 -1.39 -18.85 22.24
CA ARG A 179 -2.56 -18.89 21.35
C ARG A 179 -2.23 -18.33 19.96
N ALA A 180 -1.49 -17.23 19.89
CA ALA A 180 -1.06 -16.65 18.62
C ALA A 180 -0.18 -17.64 17.83
N VAL A 181 0.77 -18.29 18.49
CA VAL A 181 1.60 -19.35 17.87
C VAL A 181 0.76 -20.53 17.40
N LYS A 182 -0.19 -20.99 18.21
CA LYS A 182 -1.07 -22.11 17.85
C LYS A 182 -1.91 -21.81 16.60
N GLU A 183 -2.40 -20.58 16.49
CA GLU A 183 -3.17 -20.15 15.31
C GLU A 183 -2.29 -20.04 14.06
N LEU A 184 -1.05 -19.55 14.19
CA LEU A 184 -0.06 -19.56 13.11
C LEU A 184 0.20 -20.98 12.60
N GLU A 185 0.45 -21.93 13.50
CA GLU A 185 0.68 -23.33 13.16
C GLU A 185 -0.55 -23.97 12.49
N ARG A 186 -1.77 -23.57 12.87
CA ARG A 186 -3.00 -24.01 12.22
C ARG A 186 -3.09 -23.47 10.79
N CYS A 187 -2.89 -22.17 10.60
CA CYS A 187 -2.89 -21.54 9.29
C CYS A 187 -1.83 -22.15 8.37
N TYR A 188 -0.61 -22.39 8.89
CA TYR A 188 0.47 -23.05 8.15
C TYR A 188 0.07 -24.45 7.64
N LYS A 189 -0.57 -25.26 8.50
CA LYS A 189 -1.09 -26.59 8.12
C LYS A 189 -2.19 -26.55 7.06
N LEU A 190 -2.94 -25.45 7.00
CA LEU A 190 -3.99 -25.23 5.99
C LEU A 190 -3.46 -24.62 4.68
N GLY A 191 -2.17 -24.23 4.62
CA GLY A 191 -1.54 -23.73 3.41
C GLY A 191 -0.98 -22.31 3.49
N ALA A 192 -1.04 -21.65 4.65
CA ALA A 192 -0.36 -20.35 4.82
C ALA A 192 1.16 -20.52 4.65
N ARG A 193 1.79 -19.58 3.96
CA ARG A 193 3.25 -19.57 3.70
C ARG A 193 3.91 -18.22 4.03
N GLY A 194 3.25 -17.45 4.88
CA GLY A 194 3.73 -16.18 5.42
C GLY A 194 2.70 -15.56 6.35
N VAL A 195 3.07 -14.43 6.95
CA VAL A 195 2.17 -13.60 7.77
C VAL A 195 2.11 -12.21 7.16
N GLY A 196 0.93 -11.65 7.03
CA GLY A 196 0.79 -10.28 6.54
C GLY A 196 -0.61 -9.93 6.03
N GLU A 197 -0.88 -8.65 5.85
CA GLU A 197 -0.02 -7.51 6.18
C GLU A 197 -0.09 -7.16 7.68
N VAL A 198 1.06 -7.10 8.37
CA VAL A 198 1.11 -6.66 9.77
C VAL A 198 1.27 -5.14 9.79
N THR A 199 0.19 -4.43 10.08
CA THR A 199 0.17 -2.97 9.97
C THR A 199 0.32 -2.26 11.31
N ASP A 200 1.22 -1.29 11.37
CA ASP A 200 1.34 -0.35 12.47
C ASP A 200 1.63 1.08 11.97
N LYS A 201 0.62 1.94 12.12
CA LYS A 201 0.64 3.33 11.68
C LYS A 201 0.65 4.32 12.85
N GLY A 202 1.25 3.91 13.97
CA GLY A 202 1.31 4.69 15.21
C GLY A 202 0.20 4.36 16.21
N PHE A 203 -0.66 3.40 15.89
CA PHE A 203 -1.75 2.96 16.76
C PHE A 203 -1.51 1.56 17.34
N GLY A 204 -0.33 0.97 17.08
CA GLY A 204 -0.07 -0.42 17.39
C GLY A 204 -0.84 -1.36 16.46
N VAL A 205 -0.40 -2.62 16.46
CA VAL A 205 -1.13 -3.72 15.83
C VAL A 205 -2.47 -3.94 16.54
N SER A 206 -2.54 -3.70 17.85
CA SER A 206 -3.78 -3.83 18.64
C SER A 206 -4.84 -2.76 18.34
N ARG A 207 -4.42 -1.55 17.96
CA ARG A 207 -5.31 -0.39 17.78
C ARG A 207 -6.21 -0.09 18.98
N ASP A 208 -5.79 -0.48 20.19
CA ASP A 208 -6.56 -0.28 21.40
C ASP A 208 -6.51 1.19 21.82
N GLN A 209 -7.55 1.93 21.47
CA GLN A 209 -7.66 3.36 21.79
C GLN A 209 -7.95 3.63 23.27
N SER A 210 -8.18 2.60 24.09
CA SER A 210 -8.29 2.76 25.55
C SER A 210 -6.93 2.88 26.24
N LEU A 211 -5.85 2.44 25.57
CA LEU A 211 -4.47 2.55 26.02
C LEU A 211 -3.80 3.79 25.45
N LYS A 212 -2.78 4.29 26.16
CA LYS A 212 -1.89 5.31 25.60
C LYS A 212 -1.14 4.73 24.40
N PRO A 213 -0.73 5.56 23.42
CA PRO A 213 -0.06 5.08 22.21
C PRO A 213 1.08 4.10 22.50
N GLU A 214 1.98 4.44 23.42
CA GLU A 214 3.15 3.63 23.79
C GLU A 214 2.83 2.33 24.56
N GLU A 215 1.61 2.19 25.09
CA GLU A 215 1.14 1.01 25.83
C GLU A 215 0.44 0.00 24.91
N ARG A 216 0.17 0.38 23.65
CA ARG A 216 -0.46 -0.50 22.65
C ARG A 216 0.52 -1.58 22.22
N MET A 217 0.00 -2.70 21.73
CA MET A 217 0.85 -3.79 21.22
C MET A 217 1.40 -3.39 19.86
N HIS A 218 2.66 -2.96 19.83
CA HIS A 218 3.40 -2.63 18.62
C HIS A 218 4.13 -3.85 18.05
N ILE A 219 4.72 -3.72 16.87
CA ILE A 219 5.32 -4.84 16.14
C ILE A 219 6.51 -5.50 16.87
N ASP A 220 7.21 -4.80 17.76
CA ASP A 220 8.37 -5.29 18.52
C ASP A 220 8.03 -5.76 19.95
N ASP A 221 6.74 -5.75 20.32
CA ASP A 221 6.24 -6.10 21.65
C ASP A 221 6.59 -7.55 22.03
N ASP A 222 7.02 -7.76 23.29
CA ASP A 222 7.44 -9.07 23.81
C ASP A 222 6.35 -10.16 23.67
N ARG A 223 5.07 -9.76 23.68
CA ARG A 223 3.94 -10.69 23.46
C ARG A 223 3.97 -11.37 22.10
N LEU A 224 4.59 -10.75 21.11
CA LEU A 224 4.70 -11.27 19.74
C LEU A 224 6.00 -12.05 19.50
N ASP A 225 6.93 -12.07 20.45
CA ASP A 225 8.23 -12.75 20.26
C ASP A 225 8.09 -14.23 19.93
N PRO A 226 7.27 -15.04 20.63
CA PRO A 226 7.11 -16.45 20.28
C PRO A 226 6.50 -16.63 18.88
N PHE A 227 5.64 -15.70 18.46
CA PHE A 227 5.02 -15.69 17.14
C PHE A 227 6.05 -15.41 16.04
N TRP A 228 6.89 -14.39 16.21
CA TRP A 228 7.97 -14.07 15.27
C TRP A 228 9.04 -15.16 15.21
N ALA A 229 9.44 -15.72 16.34
CA ALA A 229 10.36 -16.84 16.39
C ALA A 229 9.80 -18.06 15.65
N LYS A 230 8.50 -18.35 15.83
CA LYS A 230 7.82 -19.44 15.10
C LYS A 230 7.82 -19.21 13.59
N CYS A 231 7.64 -17.96 13.12
CA CYS A 231 7.76 -17.66 11.68
C CYS A 231 9.15 -18.02 11.14
N GLY A 232 10.21 -17.71 11.89
CA GLY A 232 11.58 -18.11 11.57
C GLY A 232 11.79 -19.63 11.57
N GLU A 233 11.23 -20.34 12.55
CA GLU A 233 11.29 -21.82 12.62
C GLU A 233 10.57 -22.51 11.45
N LEU A 234 9.42 -21.97 11.03
CA LEU A 234 8.65 -22.45 9.89
C LEU A 234 9.24 -21.99 8.55
N ASN A 235 10.28 -21.14 8.58
CA ASN A 235 10.87 -20.50 7.40
C ASN A 235 9.81 -19.80 6.54
N ILE A 236 8.92 -19.02 7.15
CA ILE A 236 7.91 -18.21 6.46
C ILE A 236 8.19 -16.72 6.72
N PRO A 237 8.11 -15.85 5.69
CA PRO A 237 8.35 -14.43 5.87
C PRO A 237 7.17 -13.71 6.51
N VAL A 238 7.45 -12.55 7.10
CA VAL A 238 6.45 -11.64 7.68
C VAL A 238 6.44 -10.34 6.87
N ASN A 239 5.31 -9.99 6.24
CA ASN A 239 5.12 -8.71 5.57
C ASN A 239 4.64 -7.66 6.60
N VAL A 240 5.38 -6.56 6.72
CA VAL A 240 5.16 -5.50 7.72
C VAL A 240 4.94 -4.16 7.03
N HIS A 241 3.83 -3.51 7.39
CA HIS A 241 3.48 -2.15 7.00
C HIS A 241 3.65 -1.23 8.19
N GLN A 242 4.87 -0.75 8.35
CA GLN A 242 5.17 0.26 9.35
C GLN A 242 5.07 1.64 8.73
N SER A 243 4.36 2.53 9.43
CA SER A 243 4.07 3.90 9.05
C SER A 243 3.30 4.06 7.73
N ASP A 244 3.15 5.32 7.32
CA ASP A 244 2.83 5.74 5.96
C ASP A 244 3.97 6.67 5.50
N HIS A 245 3.87 7.29 4.32
CA HIS A 245 4.77 8.37 3.90
C HIS A 245 4.90 9.44 5.01
N PRO A 246 6.10 10.00 5.27
CA PRO A 246 6.32 10.94 6.37
C PRO A 246 5.36 12.14 6.38
N SER A 247 4.94 12.61 5.20
CA SER A 247 3.99 13.71 5.06
C SER A 247 2.61 13.43 5.67
N ALA A 248 2.28 12.18 6.00
CA ALA A 248 1.06 11.87 6.75
C ALA A 248 1.11 12.49 8.16
N TRP A 249 2.29 12.67 8.76
CA TRP A 249 2.48 13.30 10.07
C TRP A 249 2.75 14.81 10.00
N THR A 250 2.47 15.47 8.87
CA THR A 250 2.58 16.93 8.73
C THR A 250 1.19 17.56 8.58
N PRO A 251 1.00 18.84 8.97
CA PRO A 251 -0.29 19.51 8.82
C PRO A 251 -0.85 19.40 7.40
N PRO A 252 -2.17 19.26 7.22
CA PRO A 252 -2.80 19.30 5.91
C PRO A 252 -2.90 20.76 5.42
N ASP A 253 -1.75 21.33 5.05
CA ASP A 253 -1.62 22.71 4.56
C ASP A 253 -1.13 22.76 3.09
N VAL A 254 -0.79 23.96 2.61
CA VAL A 254 -0.32 24.17 1.22
C VAL A 254 1.05 23.53 0.92
N TYR A 255 1.75 23.02 1.93
CA TYR A 255 3.06 22.36 1.81
C TYR A 255 2.96 20.84 1.89
N GLN A 256 1.79 20.27 2.20
CA GLN A 256 1.62 18.83 2.30
C GLN A 256 1.58 18.18 0.90
N GLU A 257 2.67 17.50 0.55
CA GLU A 257 2.97 16.94 -0.79
C GLU A 257 1.91 15.98 -1.39
N ARG A 258 1.21 15.22 -0.55
CA ARG A 258 0.27 14.17 -0.95
C ARG A 258 -1.20 14.57 -0.84
N THR A 259 -1.50 15.76 -0.31
CA THR A 259 -2.85 16.34 -0.38
C THR A 259 -3.11 16.89 -1.79
N PRO A 260 -4.35 16.88 -2.29
CA PRO A 260 -5.57 16.43 -1.61
C PRO A 260 -5.82 14.92 -1.70
N ILE A 261 -5.07 14.17 -2.53
CA ILE A 261 -5.39 12.78 -2.88
C ILE A 261 -5.31 11.84 -1.67
N PHE A 262 -4.35 12.06 -0.76
CA PHE A 262 -4.11 11.22 0.41
C PHE A 262 -4.50 11.88 1.74
N GLN A 263 -5.29 12.96 1.72
CA GLN A 263 -5.63 13.71 2.93
C GLN A 263 -6.36 12.85 3.99
N GLN A 264 -7.13 11.86 3.56
CA GLN A 264 -7.84 10.90 4.42
C GLN A 264 -6.90 9.99 5.23
N PHE A 265 -5.63 9.88 4.82
CA PHE A 265 -4.63 9.09 5.52
C PHE A 265 -3.76 9.92 6.46
N ASN A 266 -3.98 11.24 6.55
CA ASN A 266 -3.23 12.11 7.43
C ASN A 266 -3.34 11.66 8.91
N LYS A 267 -2.21 11.73 9.62
CA LYS A 267 -1.96 11.32 11.01
C LYS A 267 -1.46 12.49 11.87
N TYR A 268 -1.37 13.69 11.31
CA TYR A 268 -1.00 14.87 12.05
C TYR A 268 -2.03 15.15 13.14
N ASP A 269 -1.55 15.42 14.35
CA ASP A 269 -2.37 15.74 15.52
C ASP A 269 -3.45 14.68 15.85
N THR A 270 -3.08 13.40 15.68
CA THR A 270 -3.91 12.25 16.09
C THR A 270 -3.42 11.65 17.41
N ASP A 271 -4.19 10.76 18.02
CA ASP A 271 -3.84 10.00 19.23
C ASP A 271 -2.90 8.81 18.94
N GLY A 272 -2.09 8.88 17.88
CA GLY A 272 -1.07 7.89 17.56
C GLY A 272 0.33 8.38 17.92
N LEU A 273 1.32 7.48 17.84
CA LEU A 273 2.73 7.85 17.92
C LEU A 273 3.09 8.85 16.83
N THR A 274 4.06 9.72 17.15
CA THR A 274 4.71 10.57 16.15
C THR A 274 5.51 9.71 15.16
N TYR A 275 5.81 10.27 13.98
CA TYR A 275 6.60 9.56 12.97
C TYR A 275 7.97 9.12 13.53
N ASP A 276 8.66 10.01 14.26
CA ASP A 276 9.99 9.74 14.81
C ASP A 276 9.99 8.64 15.88
N GLU A 277 8.93 8.53 16.68
CA GLU A 277 8.77 7.41 17.61
C GLU A 277 8.48 6.10 16.86
N LEU A 278 7.53 6.14 15.92
CA LEU A 278 7.06 4.98 15.18
C LEU A 278 8.16 4.33 14.34
N VAL A 279 9.00 5.09 13.66
CA VAL A 279 10.05 4.54 12.78
C VAL A 279 11.12 3.74 13.51
N THR A 280 11.19 3.82 14.84
CA THR A 280 12.14 3.04 15.66
C THR A 280 11.75 1.58 15.85
N TYR A 281 10.52 1.20 15.52
CA TYR A 281 10.00 -0.14 15.81
C TYR A 281 10.54 -1.23 14.85
N LEU A 282 10.63 -0.98 13.53
CA LEU A 282 11.24 -1.95 12.58
C LEU A 282 12.63 -2.37 13.01
N PRO A 283 13.58 -1.44 13.26
CA PRO A 283 14.94 -1.84 13.59
C PRO A 283 15.00 -2.68 14.87
N LYS A 284 14.18 -2.36 15.88
CA LYS A 284 14.10 -3.16 17.12
C LYS A 284 13.59 -4.57 16.85
N LEU A 285 12.53 -4.70 16.05
CA LEU A 285 11.99 -5.99 15.61
C LEU A 285 13.06 -6.83 14.87
N LEU A 286 13.76 -6.22 13.91
CA LEU A 286 14.79 -6.87 13.10
C LEU A 286 15.96 -7.38 13.94
N VAL A 287 16.45 -6.58 14.90
CA VAL A 287 17.52 -6.97 15.84
C VAL A 287 17.10 -8.14 16.71
N LYS A 288 15.86 -8.13 17.20
CA LYS A 288 15.34 -9.12 18.15
C LYS A 288 15.10 -10.48 17.49
N HIS A 289 14.77 -10.49 16.19
CA HIS A 289 14.40 -11.67 15.43
C HIS A 289 15.28 -11.91 14.19
N PRO A 290 16.60 -12.08 14.35
CA PRO A 290 17.54 -12.15 13.22
C PRO A 290 17.39 -13.41 12.35
N LYS A 291 16.64 -14.42 12.82
CA LYS A 291 16.34 -15.66 12.08
C LYS A 291 15.02 -15.61 11.32
N THR A 292 14.24 -14.54 11.48
CA THR A 292 12.95 -14.37 10.82
C THR A 292 13.12 -13.36 9.70
N THR A 293 12.65 -13.72 8.50
CA THR A 293 12.69 -12.82 7.35
C THR A 293 11.49 -11.88 7.39
N PHE A 294 11.75 -10.58 7.29
CA PHE A 294 10.72 -9.56 7.22
C PHE A 294 10.73 -8.90 5.84
N ILE A 295 9.56 -8.70 5.26
CA ILE A 295 9.36 -7.93 4.04
C ILE A 295 8.69 -6.62 4.46
N ALA A 296 9.43 -5.52 4.50
CA ALA A 296 8.85 -4.21 4.76
C ALA A 296 8.20 -3.71 3.46
N CYS A 297 6.88 -3.72 3.43
CA CYS A 297 6.15 -3.35 2.24
C CYS A 297 6.33 -1.87 1.90
N HIS A 298 6.05 -1.55 0.65
CA HIS A 298 6.06 -0.19 0.14
C HIS A 298 7.39 0.55 0.41
N MET A 299 8.51 -0.15 0.21
CA MET A 299 9.86 0.36 0.47
C MET A 299 10.03 0.88 1.91
N ALA A 300 9.42 0.18 2.88
CA ALA A 300 9.36 0.57 4.30
C ALA A 300 8.84 2.00 4.52
N ASN A 301 8.01 2.53 3.61
CA ASN A 301 7.58 3.93 3.61
C ASN A 301 8.71 4.97 3.56
N LEU A 302 9.89 4.58 3.07
CA LEU A 302 11.07 5.43 2.92
C LEU A 302 11.47 5.64 1.45
N GLY A 303 10.53 5.45 0.51
CA GLY A 303 10.77 5.67 -0.92
C GLY A 303 11.25 7.09 -1.24
N ASN A 304 10.86 8.08 -0.43
CA ASN A 304 11.30 9.47 -0.55
C ASN A 304 12.73 9.72 -0.03
N ASP A 305 13.30 8.82 0.78
CA ASP A 305 14.64 8.90 1.35
C ASP A 305 15.41 7.57 1.14
N LEU A 306 15.87 7.39 -0.10
CA LEU A 306 16.59 6.18 -0.52
C LEU A 306 17.94 6.00 0.20
N ASN A 307 18.53 7.06 0.76
CA ASN A 307 19.76 6.95 1.54
C ASN A 307 19.50 6.28 2.88
N ARG A 308 18.47 6.73 3.60
CA ARG A 308 18.04 6.11 4.87
C ARG A 308 17.58 4.68 4.64
N LEU A 309 16.80 4.44 3.59
CA LEU A 309 16.34 3.09 3.23
C LEU A 309 17.51 2.16 2.90
N GLY A 310 18.49 2.64 2.14
CA GLY A 310 19.68 1.88 1.79
C GLY A 310 20.53 1.50 3.01
N ALA A 311 20.74 2.43 3.93
CA ALA A 311 21.45 2.15 5.19
C ALA A 311 20.76 1.05 5.99
N MET A 312 19.43 1.07 6.08
CA MET A 312 18.67 0.04 6.77
C MET A 312 18.81 -1.36 6.11
N LEU A 313 18.87 -1.43 4.78
CA LEU A 313 19.16 -2.69 4.08
C LEU A 313 20.59 -3.19 4.31
N ASP A 314 21.56 -2.27 4.43
CA ASP A 314 22.95 -2.59 4.72
C ASP A 314 23.14 -3.10 6.17
N ASP A 315 22.33 -2.63 7.12
CA ASP A 315 22.42 -2.98 8.54
C ASP A 315 21.73 -4.31 8.91
N PHE A 316 20.72 -4.76 8.14
CA PHE A 316 19.88 -5.90 8.50
C PHE A 316 19.75 -6.94 7.39
N ASP A 317 20.39 -8.10 7.51
CA ASP A 317 20.35 -9.20 6.52
C ASP A 317 18.99 -9.88 6.38
N ASN A 318 18.14 -9.78 7.40
CA ASN A 318 16.81 -10.38 7.44
C ASN A 318 15.70 -9.46 6.90
N LEU A 319 16.04 -8.29 6.36
CA LEU A 319 15.09 -7.33 5.79
C LEU A 319 14.99 -7.42 4.26
N TYR A 320 13.78 -7.55 3.73
CA TYR A 320 13.49 -7.41 2.30
C TYR A 320 12.47 -6.30 2.13
N LEU A 321 12.37 -5.78 0.91
CA LEU A 321 11.38 -4.77 0.56
C LEU A 321 10.47 -5.30 -0.54
N ASP A 322 9.26 -4.76 -0.63
CA ASP A 322 8.52 -4.74 -1.89
C ASP A 322 8.32 -3.30 -2.39
N ILE A 323 8.00 -3.14 -3.68
CA ILE A 323 7.70 -1.83 -4.29
C ILE A 323 6.21 -1.53 -4.36
N SER A 324 5.36 -2.29 -3.66
CA SER A 324 3.92 -2.19 -3.81
C SER A 324 3.41 -0.80 -3.47
N ALA A 325 2.45 -0.29 -4.26
CA ALA A 325 1.95 1.08 -4.20
C ALA A 325 3.02 2.20 -4.21
N ARG A 326 4.26 1.93 -4.63
CA ARG A 326 5.35 2.93 -4.69
C ARG A 326 5.74 3.33 -6.12
N ASP A 327 4.87 3.06 -7.08
CA ASP A 327 4.95 3.56 -8.47
C ASP A 327 5.27 5.07 -8.51
N TYR A 328 4.60 5.87 -7.68
CA TYR A 328 4.86 7.30 -7.63
C TYR A 328 6.22 7.65 -7.02
N GLU A 329 6.67 6.93 -6.00
CA GLU A 329 7.98 7.19 -5.39
C GLU A 329 9.10 6.86 -6.36
N ILE A 330 9.01 5.72 -7.05
CA ILE A 330 10.08 5.32 -7.98
C ILE A 330 10.00 6.09 -9.30
N GLY A 331 8.78 6.37 -9.78
CA GLY A 331 8.56 7.01 -11.08
C GLY A 331 8.83 8.50 -11.10
N ARG A 332 8.76 9.21 -9.96
CA ARG A 332 9.05 10.65 -9.88
C ARG A 332 10.55 10.98 -9.73
N GLN A 333 11.38 10.00 -9.39
CA GLN A 333 12.84 10.11 -9.21
C GLN A 333 13.57 8.96 -9.93
N PRO A 334 13.28 8.73 -11.22
CA PRO A 334 13.61 7.49 -11.95
C PRO A 334 15.09 7.12 -11.88
N ARG A 335 16.00 8.11 -11.99
CA ARG A 335 17.45 7.87 -11.98
C ARG A 335 17.96 7.40 -10.63
N ALA A 336 17.43 7.95 -9.54
CA ALA A 336 17.84 7.56 -8.19
C ALA A 336 17.25 6.18 -7.86
N SER A 337 15.99 5.96 -8.23
CA SER A 337 15.31 4.67 -8.04
C SER A 337 15.93 3.54 -8.85
N ALA A 338 16.27 3.76 -10.12
CA ALA A 338 16.95 2.75 -10.94
C ALA A 338 18.32 2.37 -10.35
N LYS A 339 19.11 3.35 -9.86
CA LYS A 339 20.37 3.09 -9.15
C LYS A 339 20.17 2.31 -7.86
N PHE A 340 19.15 2.67 -7.08
CA PHE A 340 18.82 1.99 -5.82
C PHE A 340 18.41 0.54 -6.07
N LEU A 341 17.45 0.31 -6.98
CA LEU A 341 16.98 -1.03 -7.34
C LEU A 341 18.08 -1.89 -7.97
N THR A 342 19.03 -1.29 -8.68
CA THR A 342 20.21 -2.00 -9.17
C THR A 342 21.15 -2.40 -8.02
N LYS A 343 21.48 -1.47 -7.11
CA LYS A 343 22.37 -1.73 -5.96
C LYS A 343 21.81 -2.83 -5.04
N TYR A 344 20.52 -2.75 -4.73
CA TYR A 344 19.83 -3.65 -3.82
C TYR A 344 18.99 -4.72 -4.53
N SER A 345 19.37 -5.07 -5.77
CA SER A 345 18.57 -5.95 -6.65
C SER A 345 18.26 -7.32 -6.07
N ASP A 346 19.01 -7.80 -5.08
CA ASP A 346 18.81 -9.10 -4.41
C ASP A 346 17.90 -9.04 -3.16
N ARG A 347 17.34 -7.86 -2.86
CA ARG A 347 16.60 -7.57 -1.60
C ARG A 347 15.24 -6.92 -1.82
N VAL A 348 14.80 -6.75 -3.07
CA VAL A 348 13.56 -6.05 -3.41
C VAL A 348 12.67 -6.94 -4.28
N LEU A 349 11.42 -7.10 -3.87
CA LEU A 349 10.40 -7.90 -4.55
C LEU A 349 9.42 -7.00 -5.31
N PHE A 350 8.89 -7.52 -6.40
CA PHE A 350 7.72 -6.94 -7.06
C PHE A 350 6.46 -7.22 -6.23
N GLY A 351 5.62 -6.21 -6.11
CA GLY A 351 4.30 -6.29 -5.50
C GLY A 351 3.46 -5.13 -6.02
N THR A 352 2.14 -5.30 -6.14
CA THR A 352 1.28 -4.22 -6.67
C THR A 352 0.60 -3.43 -5.58
N ASP A 353 0.01 -4.10 -4.58
CA ASP A 353 -0.95 -3.53 -3.63
C ASP A 353 -2.09 -2.76 -4.35
N MET A 354 -2.60 -3.37 -5.42
CA MET A 354 -3.63 -2.78 -6.28
C MET A 354 -4.61 -3.83 -6.79
N GLY A 355 -5.76 -3.35 -7.27
CA GLY A 355 -6.81 -4.18 -7.83
C GLY A 355 -6.39 -5.00 -9.05
N LEU A 356 -7.31 -5.82 -9.55
CA LEU A 356 -7.02 -6.95 -10.43
C LEU A 356 -6.97 -6.59 -11.92
N ASP A 357 -6.95 -5.29 -12.24
CA ASP A 357 -7.12 -4.77 -13.59
C ASP A 357 -5.88 -5.01 -14.45
N LYS A 358 -6.11 -5.49 -15.68
CA LYS A 358 -5.05 -5.70 -16.68
C LYS A 358 -4.21 -4.44 -16.92
N GLN A 359 -4.85 -3.28 -17.03
CA GLN A 359 -4.18 -2.01 -17.31
C GLN A 359 -3.28 -1.56 -16.15
N MET A 360 -3.59 -1.97 -14.92
CA MET A 360 -2.74 -1.70 -13.75
C MET A 360 -1.39 -2.39 -13.90
N TYR A 361 -1.38 -3.69 -14.23
CA TYR A 361 -0.13 -4.43 -14.49
C TYR A 361 0.65 -3.85 -15.66
N GLN A 362 -0.04 -3.50 -16.75
CA GLN A 362 0.61 -2.91 -17.93
C GLN A 362 1.23 -1.53 -17.65
N ALA A 363 0.67 -0.77 -16.72
CA ALA A 363 1.27 0.48 -16.25
C ALA A 363 2.57 0.23 -15.46
N TRP A 364 2.62 -0.83 -14.64
CA TRP A 364 3.85 -1.26 -13.98
C TRP A 364 4.92 -1.71 -14.96
N TRP A 365 4.57 -2.52 -15.96
CA TRP A 365 5.52 -2.96 -16.99
C TRP A 365 6.11 -1.77 -17.74
N ARG A 366 5.26 -0.85 -18.18
CA ARG A 366 5.70 0.39 -18.81
C ARG A 366 6.64 1.19 -17.91
N LEU A 367 6.30 1.34 -16.62
CA LEU A 367 7.13 2.09 -15.67
C LEU A 367 8.52 1.44 -15.46
N LEU A 368 8.58 0.12 -15.36
CA LEU A 368 9.81 -0.58 -15.00
C LEU A 368 10.70 -0.91 -16.19
N GLU A 369 10.11 -1.24 -17.34
CA GLU A 369 10.83 -1.80 -18.49
C GLU A 369 11.15 -0.78 -19.59
N SER A 370 10.47 0.36 -19.66
CA SER A 370 10.72 1.38 -20.69
C SER A 370 11.42 2.62 -20.15
N GLY A 371 11.95 3.45 -21.04
CA GLY A 371 12.48 4.78 -20.77
C GLY A 371 11.47 5.90 -21.04
N ASP A 372 10.16 5.59 -21.04
CA ASP A 372 9.11 6.55 -21.39
C ASP A 372 9.13 7.79 -20.49
N GLU A 373 8.93 8.96 -21.07
CA GLU A 373 8.88 10.22 -20.33
C GLU A 373 7.44 10.71 -20.11
N HIS A 374 7.23 11.44 -19.01
CA HIS A 374 5.98 12.16 -18.75
C HIS A 374 4.71 11.29 -18.73
N MET A 375 4.83 10.07 -18.21
CA MET A 375 3.71 9.13 -18.07
C MET A 375 2.66 9.66 -17.08
N PRO A 376 1.35 9.46 -17.35
CA PRO A 376 0.32 9.68 -16.33
C PRO A 376 0.56 8.80 -15.10
N GLY A 377 0.62 9.42 -13.91
CA GLY A 377 0.71 8.73 -12.65
C GLY A 377 -0.59 8.78 -11.84
N ARG A 378 -0.76 7.84 -10.90
CA ARG A 378 -1.96 7.73 -10.06
C ARG A 378 -2.12 8.87 -9.06
N VAL A 379 -1.00 9.49 -8.66
CA VAL A 379 -0.93 10.45 -7.55
C VAL A 379 -0.61 11.84 -8.08
N TRP A 380 -1.32 12.37 -9.10
CA TRP A 380 -1.08 13.66 -9.82
C TRP A 380 0.31 13.93 -10.43
N TRP A 381 1.35 13.21 -9.98
CA TRP A 381 2.72 13.34 -10.43
C TRP A 381 2.86 12.62 -11.76
N ARG A 382 3.71 13.16 -12.63
CA ARG A 382 4.11 12.45 -13.84
C ARG A 382 5.23 11.48 -13.49
N TYR A 383 5.14 10.28 -14.06
CA TYR A 383 6.17 9.27 -13.90
C TYR A 383 7.09 9.27 -15.12
N TYR A 384 8.26 8.69 -14.91
CA TYR A 384 9.28 8.49 -15.93
C TYR A 384 9.73 7.04 -15.79
N GLY A 385 9.78 6.35 -16.93
CA GLY A 385 10.23 4.98 -17.03
C GLY A 385 11.64 4.81 -16.49
N LEU A 386 11.88 3.67 -15.83
CA LEU A 386 13.15 3.38 -15.16
C LEU A 386 14.16 2.71 -16.09
N GLU A 387 13.71 2.11 -17.19
CA GLU A 387 14.52 1.31 -18.13
C GLU A 387 15.45 0.34 -17.37
N LEU A 388 14.87 -0.45 -16.46
CA LEU A 388 15.67 -1.32 -15.59
C LEU A 388 16.41 -2.38 -16.43
N PRO A 389 17.68 -2.68 -16.11
CA PRO A 389 18.41 -3.76 -16.76
C PRO A 389 17.71 -5.11 -16.59
N GLU A 390 17.81 -5.98 -17.60
CA GLU A 390 17.14 -7.29 -17.61
C GLU A 390 17.43 -8.15 -16.37
N ASN A 391 18.68 -8.18 -15.92
CA ASN A 391 19.08 -8.94 -14.74
C ASN A 391 18.52 -8.36 -13.43
N VAL A 392 18.15 -7.07 -13.40
CA VAL A 392 17.47 -6.45 -12.26
C VAL A 392 15.98 -6.75 -12.31
N LEU A 393 15.37 -6.66 -13.50
CA LEU A 393 13.96 -7.00 -13.73
C LEU A 393 13.65 -8.46 -13.35
N GLU A 394 14.46 -9.42 -13.78
CA GLU A 394 14.26 -10.83 -13.47
C GLU A 394 14.28 -11.10 -11.96
N LYS A 395 15.21 -10.46 -11.23
CA LYS A 395 15.29 -10.57 -9.77
C LYS A 395 14.08 -9.98 -9.08
N LEU A 396 13.72 -8.75 -9.47
CA LEU A 396 12.58 -8.02 -8.94
C LEU A 396 11.27 -8.79 -9.18
N TYR A 397 11.06 -9.28 -10.40
CA TYR A 397 9.83 -9.98 -10.78
C TYR A 397 9.73 -11.38 -10.20
N ARG A 398 10.84 -12.09 -10.00
CA ARG A 398 10.75 -13.52 -9.74
C ARG A 398 11.75 -14.04 -8.73
N THR A 399 13.05 -13.99 -9.02
CA THR A 399 14.00 -14.85 -8.31
C THR A 399 14.19 -14.45 -6.85
N ASN A 400 13.94 -13.18 -6.50
CA ASN A 400 13.92 -12.76 -5.09
C ASN A 400 12.74 -13.36 -4.33
N ALA A 401 11.55 -13.40 -4.93
CA ALA A 401 10.39 -14.05 -4.34
C ALA A 401 10.62 -15.56 -4.22
N GLU A 402 11.21 -16.21 -5.22
CA GLU A 402 11.59 -17.64 -5.14
C GLU A 402 12.53 -17.93 -3.98
N LYS A 403 13.47 -17.02 -3.69
CA LYS A 403 14.41 -17.15 -2.57
C LYS A 403 13.75 -16.91 -1.21
N VAL A 404 12.84 -15.94 -1.12
CA VAL A 404 12.30 -15.43 0.17
C VAL A 404 11.04 -16.17 0.61
N LEU A 405 10.19 -16.56 -0.33
CA LEU A 405 8.92 -17.21 -0.04
C LEU A 405 9.13 -18.70 0.29
N ASN A 406 8.20 -19.26 1.06
CA ASN A 406 8.18 -20.69 1.37
C ASN A 406 7.28 -21.43 0.38
N TRP A 407 7.84 -22.40 -0.35
CA TRP A 407 7.16 -23.06 -1.47
C TRP A 407 6.61 -24.46 -1.15
N THR A 408 6.85 -24.97 0.05
CA THR A 408 6.56 -26.38 0.42
C THR A 408 5.67 -26.48 1.63
#